data_AF-A0A6M0BBZ0-F1
#
_entry.id   AF-A0A6M0BBZ0-F1
#
_cell.length_a   1.000
_cell.length_b   1.000
_cell.length_c   1.000
_cell.angle_alpha   90.00
_cell.angle_beta   90.00
_cell.angle_gamma   90.00
#
_symmetry.space_group_name_H-M   'P 1'
#
loop_
_entity.id
_entity.type
_entity.pdbx_description
1 polymer ?
#
loop_
_entity_poly.entity_id
_entity_poly.type
_entity_poly.pdbx_seq_one_letter_code
_entity_poly.pdbx_strand_id
1 'polypeptide(L)'
;MRVGINPENLLEKSALALGQVPQPAIETQACLILARSLIAATQLGVFEALGSSSLSAEEIAGRCNLNKHALTQLLDALVATDYLAKQKECYTLAPVARKWLLSENESSLYDYTISRVLAWEWLTHLEEFIRTGEPLKSHDKMSPHHWQLYHRGMRSIASVAASEVVQCTPVPTGAQKMLDVGGSHGYLSVALCRRYPDLKAVILDLPEGIEYAAPLLAEEGMGDRVVYKAGNVLTDDLGTNAYDLIFMANLIHHFDEKTNIELFQRLAEALRPGGHLVVQKTIFPSKHDGQLGTLGNLFFSLTSAGSNWSFSEIAQWQQKAGLVPRKPIEFRRTPATGQQVAVKP
;
A
#
# COMPACT_ATOMS: atom_id res chain seq x y z
N MET A 1 -15.78 -3.62 5.24
CA MET A 1 -16.25 -2.24 5.03
C MET A 1 -16.93 -2.15 3.67
N ARG A 2 -18.05 -1.43 3.57
CA ARG A 2 -18.70 -1.13 2.28
C ARG A 2 -18.46 0.35 1.95
N VAL A 3 -18.22 0.64 0.67
CA VAL A 3 -18.12 1.97 0.09
C VAL A 3 -19.39 2.22 -0.71
N GLY A 4 -19.97 3.40 -0.58
CA GLY A 4 -21.18 3.76 -1.30
C GLY A 4 -21.84 4.99 -0.70
N ILE A 5 -23.05 5.27 -1.18
CA ILE A 5 -23.85 6.42 -0.79
C ILE A 5 -24.31 6.25 0.66
N ASN A 6 -23.98 7.22 1.51
CA ASN A 6 -24.42 7.28 2.89
C ASN A 6 -25.47 8.40 3.04
N PRO A 7 -26.75 8.08 3.29
CA PRO A 7 -27.80 9.09 3.37
C PRO A 7 -27.69 9.94 4.65
N GLU A 8 -27.80 11.25 4.50
CA GLU A 8 -27.59 12.24 5.56
C GLU A 8 -28.83 12.44 6.44
N ASN A 9 -30.02 12.18 5.88
CA ASN A 9 -31.30 12.39 6.56
C ASN A 9 -32.30 11.24 6.31
N LEU A 10 -33.43 11.28 7.01
CA LEU A 10 -34.46 10.23 6.92
C LEU A 10 -35.09 10.15 5.53
N LEU A 11 -35.25 11.28 4.84
CA LEU A 11 -35.82 11.30 3.49
C LEU A 11 -34.91 10.60 2.50
N GLU A 12 -33.60 10.87 2.54
CA GLU A 12 -32.61 10.17 1.72
C GLU A 12 -32.53 8.67 2.05
N LYS A 13 -32.60 8.30 3.35
CA LYS A 13 -32.69 6.88 3.75
C LYS A 13 -33.90 6.20 3.13
N SER A 14 -35.07 6.85 3.18
CA SER A 14 -36.29 6.34 2.57
C SER A 14 -36.20 6.26 1.05
N ALA A 15 -35.70 7.30 0.38
CA ALA A 15 -35.52 7.31 -1.07
C ALA A 15 -34.56 6.20 -1.54
N LEU A 16 -33.46 5.99 -0.79
CA LEU A 16 -32.50 4.93 -1.04
C LEU A 16 -33.14 3.54 -0.88
N ALA A 17 -33.89 3.33 0.21
CA ALA A 17 -34.60 2.08 0.47
C ALA A 17 -35.70 1.78 -0.56
N LEU A 18 -36.33 2.82 -1.12
CA LEU A 18 -37.35 2.72 -2.16
C LEU A 18 -36.76 2.61 -3.59
N GLY A 19 -35.43 2.60 -3.74
CA GLY A 19 -34.78 2.52 -5.05
C GLY A 19 -34.96 3.76 -5.93
N GLN A 20 -35.25 4.91 -5.32
CA GLN A 20 -35.51 6.19 -6.02
C GLN A 20 -34.23 7.01 -6.25
N VAL A 21 -33.12 6.61 -5.62
CA VAL A 21 -31.82 7.28 -5.75
C VAL A 21 -31.10 6.75 -6.99
N PRO A 22 -30.66 7.61 -7.93
CA PRO A 22 -29.91 7.19 -9.11
C PRO A 22 -28.45 6.87 -8.74
N GLN A 23 -28.23 5.78 -8.00
CA GLN A 23 -26.92 5.43 -7.43
C GLN A 23 -25.78 5.41 -8.48
N PRO A 24 -25.94 4.81 -9.68
CA PRO A 24 -24.85 4.78 -10.66
C PRO A 24 -24.36 6.17 -11.08
N ALA A 25 -25.27 7.16 -11.18
CA ALA A 25 -24.89 8.52 -11.53
C ALA A 25 -24.09 9.18 -10.41
N ILE A 26 -24.50 8.97 -9.15
CA ILE A 26 -23.80 9.52 -7.99
C ILE A 26 -22.41 8.87 -7.83
N GLU A 27 -22.32 7.55 -7.97
CA GLU A 27 -21.05 6.82 -7.84
C GLU A 27 -20.06 7.17 -8.94
N THR A 28 -20.52 7.43 -10.17
CA THR A 28 -19.66 7.78 -11.30
C THR A 28 -19.31 9.27 -11.37
N GLN A 29 -20.09 10.14 -10.71
CA GLN A 29 -19.85 11.59 -10.69
C GLN A 29 -19.28 12.07 -9.35
N ALA A 30 -19.99 11.86 -8.24
CA ALA A 30 -19.65 12.43 -6.95
C ALA A 30 -18.41 11.77 -6.32
N CYS A 31 -18.33 10.43 -6.34
CA CYS A 31 -17.16 9.72 -5.80
C CYS A 31 -15.88 10.04 -6.59
N LEU A 32 -16.02 10.21 -7.92
CA LEU A 32 -14.95 10.62 -8.81
C LEU A 32 -14.41 12.01 -8.44
N ILE A 33 -15.32 12.98 -8.27
CA ILE A 33 -14.97 14.35 -7.85
C ILE A 33 -14.34 14.35 -6.45
N LEU A 34 -14.90 13.61 -5.49
CA LEU A 34 -14.35 13.51 -4.13
C LEU A 34 -12.91 12.98 -4.15
N ALA A 35 -12.67 11.86 -4.84
CA ALA A 35 -11.34 11.29 -4.95
C ALA A 35 -10.36 12.31 -5.55
N ARG A 36 -10.74 12.99 -6.63
CA ARG A 36 -9.85 13.96 -7.28
C ARG A 36 -9.62 15.22 -6.43
N SER A 37 -10.63 15.69 -5.70
CA SER A 37 -10.52 16.81 -4.77
C SER A 37 -9.50 16.55 -3.67
N LEU A 38 -9.48 15.34 -3.10
CA LEU A 38 -8.48 14.96 -2.09
C LEU A 38 -7.07 14.93 -2.66
N ILE A 39 -6.89 14.32 -3.85
CA ILE A 39 -5.59 14.28 -4.52
C ILE A 39 -5.12 15.70 -4.85
N ALA A 40 -5.99 16.54 -5.42
CA ALA A 40 -5.65 17.90 -5.82
C ALA A 40 -5.32 18.79 -4.61
N ALA A 41 -6.15 18.79 -3.56
CA ALA A 41 -5.89 19.58 -2.35
C ALA A 41 -4.57 19.19 -1.67
N THR A 42 -4.23 17.90 -1.68
CA THR A 42 -2.94 17.41 -1.18
C THR A 42 -1.79 17.91 -2.05
N GLN A 43 -1.86 17.73 -3.37
CA GLN A 43 -0.82 18.17 -4.32
C GLN A 43 -0.60 19.68 -4.32
N LEU A 44 -1.66 20.47 -4.13
CA LEU A 44 -1.61 21.93 -4.12
C LEU A 44 -1.21 22.50 -2.74
N GLY A 45 -0.94 21.64 -1.75
CA GLY A 45 -0.50 22.05 -0.42
C GLY A 45 -1.61 22.69 0.44
N VAL A 46 -2.89 22.49 0.11
CA VAL A 46 -4.01 23.08 0.84
C VAL A 46 -4.06 22.61 2.30
N PHE A 47 -3.86 21.30 2.52
CA PHE A 47 -3.87 20.74 3.87
C PHE A 47 -2.69 21.24 4.70
N GLU A 48 -1.50 21.31 4.11
CA GLU A 48 -0.29 21.85 4.73
C GLU A 48 -0.42 23.34 5.08
N ALA A 49 -0.95 24.14 4.15
CA ALA A 49 -1.15 25.58 4.37
C ALA A 49 -2.09 25.87 5.54
N LEU A 50 -3.09 25.01 5.75
CA LEU A 50 -4.01 25.07 6.90
C LEU A 50 -3.32 24.61 8.18
N GLY A 51 -2.69 23.44 8.22
CA GLY A 51 -2.04 22.89 9.41
C GLY A 51 -2.93 22.96 10.66
N SER A 52 -2.48 23.64 11.71
CA SER A 52 -3.25 23.93 12.93
C SER A 52 -4.05 25.24 12.90
N SER A 53 -3.93 26.02 11.83
CA SER A 53 -4.54 27.35 11.70
C SER A 53 -6.00 27.29 11.24
N SER A 54 -6.69 28.42 11.44
CA SER A 54 -7.99 28.73 10.83
C SER A 54 -7.76 29.86 9.83
N LEU A 55 -8.00 29.62 8.54
CA LEU A 55 -7.64 30.54 7.46
C LEU A 55 -8.80 30.76 6.51
N SER A 56 -8.92 31.99 6.00
CA SER A 56 -9.82 32.32 4.90
C SER A 56 -9.32 31.75 3.56
N ALA A 57 -10.21 31.65 2.58
CA ALA A 57 -9.84 31.24 1.22
C ALA A 57 -8.78 32.16 0.58
N GLU A 58 -8.77 33.45 0.93
CA GLU A 58 -7.77 34.42 0.47
C GLU A 58 -6.37 34.08 1.00
N GLU A 59 -6.27 33.78 2.30
CA GLU A 59 -4.99 33.45 2.93
C GLU A 59 -4.43 32.12 2.41
N ILE A 60 -5.28 31.11 2.22
CA ILE A 60 -4.86 29.81 1.65
C ILE A 60 -4.42 30.00 0.19
N ALA A 61 -5.20 30.75 -0.60
CA ALA A 61 -4.85 31.06 -1.99
C ALA A 61 -3.50 31.78 -2.08
N GLY A 62 -3.25 32.76 -1.21
CA GLY A 62 -1.97 33.47 -1.14
C GLY A 62 -0.80 32.56 -0.77
N ARG A 63 -0.97 31.66 0.22
CA ARG A 63 0.06 30.71 0.66
C ARG A 63 0.42 29.68 -0.43
N CYS A 64 -0.59 29.20 -1.15
CA CYS A 64 -0.41 28.15 -2.16
C CYS A 64 -0.24 28.69 -3.59
N ASN A 65 -0.26 30.03 -3.79
CA ASN A 65 -0.29 30.69 -5.10
C ASN A 65 -1.41 30.15 -6.02
N LEU A 66 -2.64 30.15 -5.52
CA LEU A 66 -3.82 29.61 -6.21
C LEU A 66 -4.84 30.70 -6.53
N ASN A 67 -5.70 30.41 -7.51
CA ASN A 67 -6.86 31.26 -7.77
C ASN A 67 -7.89 31.09 -6.64
N LYS A 68 -8.19 32.19 -5.92
CA LYS A 68 -9.15 32.21 -4.82
C LYS A 68 -10.52 31.63 -5.18
N HIS A 69 -11.08 32.03 -6.32
CA HIS A 69 -12.43 31.62 -6.70
C HIS A 69 -12.52 30.10 -6.91
N ALA A 70 -11.60 29.54 -7.71
CA ALA A 70 -11.52 28.10 -7.94
C ALA A 70 -11.21 27.34 -6.64
N LEU A 71 -10.27 27.85 -5.82
CA LEU A 71 -9.95 27.25 -4.53
C LEU A 71 -11.16 27.22 -3.59
N THR A 72 -11.97 28.28 -3.57
CA THR A 72 -13.16 28.33 -2.71
C THR A 72 -14.13 27.18 -3.02
N GLN A 73 -14.33 26.84 -4.30
CA GLN A 73 -15.16 25.69 -4.71
C GLN A 73 -14.60 24.36 -4.20
N LEU A 74 -13.28 24.18 -4.29
CA LEU A 74 -12.60 23.00 -3.75
C LEU A 74 -12.73 22.92 -2.22
N LEU A 75 -12.51 24.03 -1.52
CA LEU A 75 -12.62 24.09 -0.06
C LEU A 75 -14.05 23.78 0.40
N ASP A 76 -15.06 24.34 -0.25
CA ASP A 76 -16.47 24.07 0.08
C ASP A 76 -16.85 22.60 -0.20
N ALA A 77 -16.31 21.97 -1.27
CA ALA A 77 -16.48 20.53 -1.50
C ALA A 77 -15.82 19.67 -0.42
N LEU A 78 -14.65 20.07 0.09
CA LEU A 78 -13.97 19.39 1.20
C LEU A 78 -14.67 19.59 2.55
N VAL A 79 -15.38 20.71 2.73
CA VAL A 79 -16.27 20.93 3.88
C VAL A 79 -17.48 20.02 3.79
N ALA A 80 -18.13 19.93 2.61
CA ALA A 80 -19.28 19.07 2.38
C ALA A 80 -18.97 17.56 2.50
N THR A 81 -17.69 17.19 2.50
CA THR A 81 -17.22 15.79 2.63
C THR A 81 -16.43 15.54 3.91
N ASP A 82 -16.56 16.43 4.91
CA ASP A 82 -16.01 16.32 6.26
C ASP A 82 -14.47 16.24 6.37
N TYR A 83 -13.74 16.67 5.33
CA TYR A 83 -12.28 16.81 5.40
C TYR A 83 -11.85 18.17 5.95
N LEU A 84 -12.71 19.19 5.78
CA LEU A 84 -12.55 20.52 6.36
C LEU A 84 -13.79 20.88 7.17
N ALA A 85 -13.64 21.84 8.08
CA ALA A 85 -14.76 22.53 8.71
C ALA A 85 -14.68 24.02 8.38
N LYS A 86 -15.84 24.66 8.21
CA LYS A 86 -15.97 26.10 7.94
C LYS A 86 -16.69 26.78 9.09
N GLN A 87 -16.10 27.85 9.61
CA GLN A 87 -16.72 28.74 10.58
C GLN A 87 -16.64 30.17 10.06
N LYS A 88 -17.80 30.77 9.76
CA LYS A 88 -17.90 32.04 9.02
C LYS A 88 -17.13 31.92 7.69
N GLU A 89 -16.10 32.73 7.49
CA GLU A 89 -15.29 32.78 6.26
C GLU A 89 -13.98 31.97 6.35
N CYS A 90 -13.73 31.29 7.48
CA CYS A 90 -12.48 30.57 7.72
C CYS A 90 -12.67 29.05 7.70
N TYR A 91 -11.66 28.36 7.19
CA TYR A 91 -11.55 26.91 7.06
C TYR A 91 -10.53 26.36 8.04
N THR A 92 -10.79 25.15 8.54
CA THR A 92 -9.90 24.39 9.43
C THR A 92 -9.87 22.93 9.01
N LEU A 93 -8.78 22.21 9.28
CA LEU A 93 -8.73 20.76 9.07
C LEU A 93 -9.67 20.02 10.02
N ALA A 94 -10.50 19.14 9.46
CA ALA A 94 -11.22 18.15 10.25
C ALA A 94 -10.24 17.11 10.85
N PRO A 95 -10.62 16.38 11.91
CA PRO A 95 -9.74 15.41 12.56
C PRO A 95 -9.15 14.35 11.62
N VAL A 96 -9.94 13.90 10.63
CA VAL A 96 -9.49 12.90 9.64
C VAL A 96 -8.37 13.45 8.75
N ALA A 97 -8.55 14.67 8.20
CA ALA A 97 -7.53 15.32 7.38
C ALA A 97 -6.28 15.65 8.20
N ARG A 98 -6.45 16.18 9.42
CA ARG A 98 -5.34 16.48 10.32
C ARG A 98 -4.50 15.25 10.63
N LYS A 99 -5.12 14.09 10.85
CA LYS A 99 -4.40 12.84 11.16
C LYS A 99 -3.69 12.26 9.94
N TRP A 100 -4.37 12.21 8.79
CA TRP A 100 -3.92 11.40 7.67
C TRP A 100 -3.32 12.19 6.50
N LEU A 101 -3.51 13.51 6.40
CA LEU A 101 -3.14 14.30 5.21
C LEU A 101 -2.10 15.40 5.49
N LEU A 102 -1.50 15.43 6.68
CA LEU A 102 -0.32 16.25 6.97
C LEU A 102 0.94 15.38 6.89
N SER A 103 1.91 15.81 6.10
CA SER A 103 3.15 15.07 5.79
C SER A 103 4.03 14.81 7.01
N GLU A 104 3.99 15.69 8.02
CA GLU A 104 4.77 15.59 9.25
C GLU A 104 4.31 14.47 10.21
N ASN A 105 3.10 13.95 10.04
CA ASN A 105 2.58 12.89 10.90
C ASN A 105 3.22 11.53 10.58
N GLU A 106 3.57 10.76 11.62
CA GLU A 106 4.16 9.42 11.46
C GLU A 106 3.25 8.45 10.66
N SER A 107 1.94 8.55 10.86
CA SER A 107 0.93 7.74 10.14
C SER A 107 0.39 8.44 8.88
N SER A 108 1.10 9.44 8.34
CA SER A 108 0.61 10.23 7.22
C SER A 108 0.39 9.38 5.96
N LEU A 109 -0.77 9.60 5.33
CA LEU A 109 -1.14 9.13 4.00
C LEU A 109 -1.01 10.23 2.94
N TYR A 110 -0.29 11.33 3.22
CA TYR A 110 -0.07 12.43 2.28
C TYR A 110 0.51 11.92 0.95
N ASP A 111 1.64 11.23 1.00
CA ASP A 111 2.30 10.69 -0.20
C ASP A 111 1.47 9.58 -0.86
N TYR A 112 0.78 8.75 -0.08
CA TYR A 112 -0.13 7.75 -0.63
C TYR A 112 -1.27 8.40 -1.41
N THR A 113 -1.90 9.44 -0.88
CA THR A 113 -2.95 10.22 -1.54
C THR A 113 -2.44 10.83 -2.84
N ILE A 114 -1.27 11.47 -2.86
CA ILE A 114 -0.68 12.01 -4.09
C ILE A 114 -0.44 10.91 -5.12
N SER A 115 0.12 9.76 -4.70
CA SER A 115 0.40 8.64 -5.60
C SER A 115 -0.84 8.04 -6.26
N ARG A 116 -2.06 8.34 -5.76
CA ARG A 116 -3.31 7.87 -6.39
C ARG A 116 -3.56 8.47 -7.77
N VAL A 117 -2.82 9.51 -8.16
CA VAL A 117 -2.80 9.98 -9.56
C VAL A 117 -2.38 8.87 -10.53
N LEU A 118 -1.48 7.97 -10.12
CA LEU A 118 -1.07 6.81 -10.90
C LEU A 118 -2.22 5.80 -11.06
N ALA A 119 -2.93 5.53 -9.97
CA ALA A 119 -4.08 4.63 -9.99
C ALA A 119 -5.19 5.17 -10.91
N TRP A 120 -5.37 6.49 -10.94
CA TRP A 120 -6.30 7.15 -11.84
C TRP A 120 -5.94 6.91 -13.32
N GLU A 121 -4.67 7.10 -13.68
CA GLU A 121 -4.17 6.83 -15.02
C GLU A 121 -4.32 5.35 -15.39
N TRP A 122 -3.94 4.43 -14.51
CA TRP A 122 -4.04 3.00 -14.81
C TRP A 122 -5.48 2.53 -15.01
N LEU A 123 -6.43 3.09 -14.26
CA LEU A 123 -7.85 2.76 -14.40
C LEU A 123 -8.42 3.13 -15.77
N THR A 124 -7.78 4.00 -16.56
CA THR A 124 -8.22 4.28 -17.94
C THR A 124 -7.93 3.12 -18.91
N HIS A 125 -7.19 2.10 -18.47
CA HIS A 125 -6.92 0.87 -19.24
C HIS A 125 -7.87 -0.28 -18.89
N LEU A 126 -8.84 -0.06 -17.99
CA LEU A 126 -9.71 -1.13 -17.50
C LEU A 126 -10.52 -1.80 -18.61
N GLU A 127 -11.04 -1.04 -19.58
CA GLU A 127 -11.81 -1.58 -20.69
C GLU A 127 -10.95 -2.44 -21.63
N GLU A 128 -9.68 -2.08 -21.83
CA GLU A 128 -8.73 -2.87 -22.62
C GLU A 128 -8.41 -4.20 -21.91
N PHE A 129 -8.13 -4.14 -20.61
CA PHE A 129 -7.93 -5.32 -19.78
C PHE A 129 -9.14 -6.26 -19.82
N ILE A 130 -10.36 -5.74 -19.69
CA ILE A 130 -11.58 -6.57 -19.75
C ILE A 130 -11.75 -7.25 -21.12
N ARG A 131 -11.38 -6.57 -22.22
CA ARG A 131 -11.50 -7.12 -23.58
C ARG A 131 -10.45 -8.19 -23.88
N THR A 132 -9.24 -8.01 -23.37
CA THR A 132 -8.06 -8.81 -23.79
C THR A 132 -7.62 -9.83 -22.74
N GLY A 133 -7.89 -9.56 -21.46
CA GLY A 133 -7.30 -10.27 -20.33
C GLY A 133 -5.85 -9.87 -20.04
N GLU A 134 -5.24 -8.99 -20.84
CA GLU A 134 -3.84 -8.62 -20.73
C GLU A 134 -3.65 -7.47 -19.73
N PRO A 135 -2.86 -7.67 -18.66
CA PRO A 135 -2.62 -6.65 -17.64
C PRO A 135 -1.68 -5.55 -18.16
N LEU A 136 -1.75 -4.36 -17.56
CA LEU A 136 -0.90 -3.22 -17.92
C LEU A 136 0.60 -3.51 -17.73
N LYS A 137 0.93 -4.33 -16.72
CA LYS A 137 2.27 -4.51 -16.13
C LYS A 137 2.90 -3.16 -15.80
N SER A 138 2.24 -2.45 -14.88
CA SER A 138 2.48 -1.02 -14.61
C SER A 138 3.96 -0.64 -14.42
N HIS A 139 4.74 -1.49 -13.73
CA HIS A 139 6.17 -1.26 -13.47
C HIS A 139 7.03 -1.23 -14.74
N ASP A 140 6.67 -1.98 -15.79
CA ASP A 140 7.43 -2.02 -17.06
C ASP A 140 7.35 -0.70 -17.83
N LYS A 141 6.38 0.15 -17.49
CA LYS A 141 6.04 1.39 -18.21
C LYS A 141 6.22 2.65 -17.35
N MET A 142 6.79 2.54 -16.15
CA MET A 142 6.94 3.67 -15.25
C MET A 142 8.06 4.62 -15.72
N SER A 143 7.73 5.91 -15.79
CA SER A 143 8.72 6.98 -15.93
C SER A 143 9.45 7.21 -14.60
N PRO A 144 10.61 7.92 -14.60
CA PRO A 144 11.29 8.30 -13.36
C PRO A 144 10.37 9.02 -12.36
N HIS A 145 9.49 9.89 -12.87
CA HIS A 145 8.51 10.59 -12.03
C HIS A 145 7.47 9.63 -11.42
N HIS A 146 6.99 8.65 -12.20
CA HIS A 146 6.05 7.64 -11.70
C HIS A 146 6.67 6.78 -10.61
N TRP A 147 7.93 6.38 -10.76
CA TRP A 147 8.64 5.62 -9.73
C TRP A 147 8.77 6.39 -8.41
N GLN A 148 9.11 7.68 -8.46
CA GLN A 148 9.19 8.53 -7.26
C GLN A 148 7.86 8.60 -6.51
N LEU A 149 6.76 8.85 -7.24
CA LEU A 149 5.42 8.88 -6.66
C LEU A 149 5.02 7.53 -6.09
N TYR A 150 5.32 6.44 -6.81
CA TYR A 150 4.99 5.09 -6.42
C TYR A 150 5.68 4.71 -5.10
N HIS A 151 7.01 4.83 -5.01
CA HIS A 151 7.73 4.41 -3.80
C HIS A 151 7.38 5.25 -2.57
N ARG A 152 7.22 6.57 -2.72
CA ARG A 152 6.76 7.44 -1.63
C ARG A 152 5.36 7.04 -1.14
N GLY A 153 4.45 6.80 -2.08
CA GLY A 153 3.11 6.35 -1.76
C GLY A 153 3.07 4.98 -1.07
N MET A 154 3.86 4.01 -1.57
CA MET A 154 3.96 2.68 -0.98
C MET A 154 4.60 2.71 0.41
N ARG A 155 5.63 3.54 0.62
CA ARG A 155 6.21 3.78 1.94
C ARG A 155 5.18 4.32 2.91
N SER A 156 4.40 5.32 2.49
CA SER A 156 3.37 5.98 3.30
C SER A 156 2.26 5.02 3.74
N ILE A 157 1.76 4.14 2.86
CA ILE A 157 0.77 3.13 3.29
C ILE A 157 1.40 2.01 4.12
N ALA A 158 2.65 1.62 3.84
CA ALA A 158 3.36 0.62 4.63
C ALA A 158 3.58 1.08 6.08
N SER A 159 3.79 2.38 6.31
CA SER A 159 4.00 2.90 7.67
C SER A 159 2.80 2.67 8.59
N VAL A 160 1.58 2.73 8.05
CA VAL A 160 0.34 2.48 8.80
C VAL A 160 0.29 1.05 9.36
N ALA A 161 0.79 0.07 8.61
CA ALA A 161 0.78 -1.35 9.00
C ALA A 161 2.06 -1.79 9.74
N ALA A 162 3.15 -1.01 9.65
CA ALA A 162 4.49 -1.44 10.07
C ALA A 162 4.56 -1.91 11.52
N SER A 163 3.92 -1.20 12.46
CA SER A 163 3.92 -1.63 13.87
C SER A 163 3.31 -3.01 14.07
N GLU A 164 2.22 -3.33 13.36
CA GLU A 164 1.56 -4.64 13.47
C GLU A 164 2.36 -5.71 12.73
N VAL A 165 2.89 -5.40 11.55
CA VAL A 165 3.81 -6.29 10.81
C VAL A 165 4.98 -6.70 11.71
N VAL A 166 5.68 -5.74 12.34
CA VAL A 166 6.83 -6.03 13.21
C VAL A 166 6.43 -6.86 14.43
N GLN A 167 5.28 -6.60 15.03
CA GLN A 167 4.80 -7.35 16.21
C GLN A 167 4.40 -8.78 15.87
N CYS A 168 3.83 -8.99 14.68
CA CYS A 168 3.34 -10.30 14.24
C CYS A 168 4.43 -11.15 13.58
N THR A 169 5.49 -10.54 13.03
CA THR A 169 6.55 -11.26 12.32
C THR A 169 7.37 -12.11 13.30
N PRO A 170 7.34 -13.45 13.19
CA PRO A 170 8.15 -14.29 14.04
C PRO A 170 9.60 -14.28 13.55
N VAL A 171 10.50 -13.67 14.32
CA VAL A 171 11.94 -13.70 14.06
C VAL A 171 12.60 -14.79 14.91
N PRO A 172 13.37 -15.73 14.33
CA PRO A 172 14.07 -16.76 15.10
C PRO A 172 15.00 -16.15 16.15
N THR A 173 15.12 -16.82 17.31
CA THR A 173 16.05 -16.39 18.36
C THR A 173 17.48 -16.41 17.84
N GLY A 174 18.19 -15.28 17.97
CA GLY A 174 19.56 -15.14 17.48
C GLY A 174 19.69 -14.95 15.96
N ALA A 175 18.59 -14.68 15.25
CA ALA A 175 18.64 -14.37 13.82
C ALA A 175 19.50 -13.11 13.56
N GLN A 176 20.41 -13.22 12.58
CA GLN A 176 21.35 -12.16 12.21
C GLN A 176 21.19 -11.71 10.76
N LYS A 177 20.72 -12.58 9.86
CA LYS A 177 20.61 -12.28 8.44
C LYS A 177 19.18 -12.47 7.94
N MET A 178 18.60 -11.38 7.46
CA MET A 178 17.32 -11.35 6.77
C MET A 178 17.51 -11.08 5.28
N LEU A 179 16.82 -11.82 4.43
CA LEU A 179 16.57 -11.45 3.04
C LEU A 179 15.15 -10.87 2.94
N ASP A 180 15.02 -9.64 2.46
CA ASP A 180 13.74 -9.03 2.14
C ASP A 180 13.55 -9.02 0.62
N VAL A 181 12.66 -9.89 0.13
CA VAL A 181 12.45 -10.11 -1.30
C VAL A 181 11.39 -9.14 -1.81
N GLY A 182 11.76 -8.27 -2.76
CA GLY A 182 10.90 -7.20 -3.26
C GLY A 182 10.66 -6.12 -2.19
N GLY A 183 11.65 -5.87 -1.33
CA GLY A 183 11.53 -4.95 -0.20
C GLY A 183 11.39 -3.48 -0.58
N SER A 184 11.56 -3.12 -1.86
CA SER A 184 11.27 -1.80 -2.40
C SER A 184 11.97 -0.68 -1.61
N HIS A 185 11.22 0.28 -1.07
CA HIS A 185 11.68 1.38 -0.22
C HIS A 185 12.24 0.96 1.15
N GLY A 186 12.22 -0.33 1.50
CA GLY A 186 12.93 -0.89 2.66
C GLY A 186 12.35 -0.58 4.04
N TYR A 187 11.22 0.12 4.12
CA TYR A 187 10.65 0.61 5.38
C TYR A 187 10.35 -0.52 6.38
N LEU A 188 9.80 -1.65 5.91
CA LEU A 188 9.53 -2.81 6.77
C LEU A 188 10.81 -3.51 7.23
N SER A 189 11.81 -3.62 6.36
CA SER A 189 13.16 -4.10 6.71
C SER A 189 13.79 -3.27 7.82
N VAL A 190 13.73 -1.94 7.69
CA VAL A 190 14.22 -1.01 8.71
C VAL A 190 13.45 -1.19 10.03
N ALA A 191 12.12 -1.28 9.97
CA ALA A 191 11.29 -1.44 11.16
C ALA A 191 11.61 -2.75 11.92
N LEU A 192 11.82 -3.86 11.20
CA LEU A 192 12.26 -5.13 11.78
C LEU A 192 13.67 -5.01 12.38
N CYS A 193 14.63 -4.41 11.68
CA CYS A 193 15.98 -4.23 12.20
C CYS A 193 16.04 -3.30 13.41
N ARG A 194 15.20 -2.27 13.49
CA ARG A 194 15.06 -1.42 14.69
C ARG A 194 14.55 -2.22 15.89
N ARG A 195 13.61 -3.17 15.68
CA ARG A 195 13.05 -4.02 16.73
C ARG A 195 14.01 -5.12 17.20
N TYR A 196 14.85 -5.63 16.31
CA TYR A 196 15.79 -6.74 16.54
C TYR A 196 17.23 -6.26 16.27
N PRO A 197 17.98 -5.79 17.29
CA PRO A 197 19.27 -5.10 17.12
C PRO A 197 20.38 -5.89 16.41
N ASP A 198 20.34 -7.22 16.47
CA ASP A 198 21.35 -8.08 15.84
C ASP A 198 21.03 -8.43 14.38
N LEU A 199 19.79 -8.16 13.94
CA LEU A 199 19.32 -8.49 12.60
C LEU A 199 19.88 -7.50 11.57
N LYS A 200 20.39 -8.02 10.45
CA LYS A 200 20.76 -7.22 9.27
C LYS A 200 19.93 -7.70 8.08
N ALA A 201 19.45 -6.78 7.28
CA ALA A 201 18.62 -7.05 6.12
C ALA A 201 19.36 -6.78 4.81
N VAL A 202 19.22 -7.70 3.88
CA VAL A 202 19.53 -7.50 2.47
C VAL A 202 18.22 -7.41 1.73
N ILE A 203 17.92 -6.25 1.16
CA ILE A 203 16.76 -6.05 0.29
C ILE A 203 17.15 -6.47 -1.12
N LEU A 204 16.55 -7.53 -1.62
CA LEU A 204 16.71 -7.98 -3.01
C LEU A 204 15.56 -7.44 -3.84
N ASP A 205 15.88 -6.58 -4.79
CA ASP A 205 14.89 -5.97 -5.69
C ASP A 205 15.53 -5.68 -7.06
N LEU A 206 14.69 -5.39 -8.05
CA LEU A 206 15.15 -5.08 -9.40
C LEU A 206 15.96 -3.77 -9.43
N PRO A 207 17.00 -3.66 -10.27
CA PRO A 207 17.84 -2.47 -10.35
C PRO A 207 17.05 -1.17 -10.52
N GLU A 208 16.05 -1.19 -11.40
CA GLU A 208 15.21 -0.03 -11.71
C GLU A 208 14.38 0.42 -10.50
N GLY A 209 13.86 -0.53 -9.71
CA GLY A 209 13.13 -0.20 -8.47
C GLY A 209 14.06 0.36 -7.38
N ILE A 210 15.28 -0.17 -7.28
CA ILE A 210 16.26 0.29 -6.29
C ILE A 210 16.69 1.73 -6.57
N GLU A 211 16.89 2.11 -7.84
CA GLU A 211 17.34 3.45 -8.22
C GLU A 211 16.48 4.56 -7.57
N TYR A 212 15.15 4.38 -7.58
CA TYR A 212 14.21 5.37 -7.04
C TYR A 212 13.84 5.14 -5.57
N ALA A 213 14.01 3.91 -5.06
CA ALA A 213 13.77 3.58 -3.67
C ALA A 213 14.93 3.94 -2.74
N ALA A 214 16.17 3.92 -3.23
CA ALA A 214 17.37 4.10 -2.43
C ALA A 214 17.45 5.42 -1.64
N PRO A 215 17.03 6.58 -2.19
CA PRO A 215 16.98 7.81 -1.41
C PRO A 215 16.09 7.70 -0.17
N LEU A 216 14.94 7.02 -0.27
CA LEU A 216 14.02 6.82 0.85
C LEU A 216 14.61 5.93 1.94
N LEU A 217 15.36 4.89 1.55
CA LEU A 217 16.07 4.06 2.53
C LEU A 217 17.21 4.85 3.21
N ALA A 218 17.91 5.70 2.47
CA ALA A 218 19.00 6.50 3.02
C ALA A 218 18.50 7.47 4.13
N GLU A 219 17.30 8.04 3.97
CA GLU A 219 16.64 8.87 4.99
C GLU A 219 16.40 8.14 6.32
N GLU A 220 16.31 6.81 6.31
CA GLU A 220 16.12 6.01 7.53
C GLU A 220 17.39 5.86 8.39
N GLY A 221 18.57 6.24 7.85
CA GLY A 221 19.84 6.25 8.58
C GLY A 221 20.36 4.87 9.01
N MET A 222 20.00 3.81 8.28
CA MET A 222 20.26 2.41 8.66
C MET A 222 21.18 1.64 7.69
N GLY A 223 21.97 2.36 6.89
CA GLY A 223 22.79 1.79 5.80
C GLY A 223 23.80 0.71 6.21
N ASP A 224 24.24 0.69 7.48
CA ASP A 224 25.16 -0.36 7.99
C ASP A 224 24.48 -1.71 8.27
N ARG A 225 23.14 -1.71 8.29
CA ARG A 225 22.31 -2.85 8.69
C ARG A 225 21.27 -3.24 7.66
N VAL A 226 20.82 -2.32 6.83
CA VAL A 226 19.84 -2.55 5.77
C VAL A 226 20.45 -2.08 4.46
N VAL A 227 20.75 -3.02 3.57
CA VAL A 227 21.44 -2.76 2.31
C VAL A 227 20.68 -3.36 1.14
N TYR A 228 20.85 -2.79 -0.05
CA TYR A 228 20.34 -3.37 -1.27
C TYR A 228 21.28 -4.41 -1.86
N LYS A 229 20.68 -5.43 -2.48
CA LYS A 229 21.30 -6.29 -3.48
C LYS A 229 20.43 -6.18 -4.72
N ALA A 230 20.91 -5.49 -5.76
CA ALA A 230 20.20 -5.44 -7.03
C ALA A 230 20.22 -6.82 -7.70
N GLY A 231 19.05 -7.29 -8.14
CA GLY A 231 18.94 -8.60 -8.76
C GLY A 231 17.51 -9.09 -8.93
N ASN A 232 17.37 -10.20 -9.64
CA ASN A 232 16.09 -10.85 -9.85
C ASN A 232 16.02 -12.15 -9.04
N VAL A 233 15.10 -12.21 -8.06
CA VAL A 233 14.94 -13.38 -7.17
C VAL A 233 14.63 -14.69 -7.92
N LEU A 234 14.02 -14.60 -9.11
CA LEU A 234 13.66 -15.76 -9.91
C LEU A 234 14.88 -16.40 -10.59
N THR A 235 15.94 -15.63 -10.85
CA THR A 235 17.11 -16.10 -11.62
C THR A 235 18.38 -16.12 -10.79
N ASP A 236 18.60 -15.13 -9.94
CA ASP A 236 19.88 -14.87 -9.30
C ASP A 236 20.11 -15.80 -8.12
N ASP A 237 21.38 -16.15 -7.90
CA ASP A 237 21.78 -17.00 -6.78
C ASP A 237 21.50 -16.32 -5.44
N LEU A 238 20.71 -17.01 -4.61
CA LEU A 238 20.35 -16.60 -3.26
C LEU A 238 21.31 -17.19 -2.21
N GLY A 239 22.17 -18.13 -2.61
CA GLY A 239 23.01 -18.94 -1.74
C GLY A 239 22.24 -20.09 -1.10
N THR A 240 22.96 -20.97 -0.41
CA THR A 240 22.38 -22.09 0.36
C THR A 240 22.58 -21.86 1.84
N ASN A 241 21.52 -22.02 2.65
CA ASN A 241 21.57 -21.79 4.11
C ASN A 241 22.20 -20.43 4.49
N ALA A 242 21.89 -19.39 3.73
CA ALA A 242 22.47 -18.06 3.86
C ALA A 242 21.73 -17.16 4.87
N TYR A 243 20.42 -17.37 5.06
CA TYR A 243 19.56 -16.46 5.83
C TYR A 243 18.84 -17.18 6.98
N ASP A 244 18.65 -16.45 8.07
CA ASP A 244 17.85 -16.89 9.22
C ASP A 244 16.36 -16.55 9.03
N LEU A 245 16.09 -15.47 8.32
CA LEU A 245 14.75 -14.99 7.98
C LEU A 245 14.69 -14.61 6.50
N ILE A 246 13.68 -15.09 5.81
CA ILE A 246 13.30 -14.57 4.49
C ILE A 246 11.93 -13.93 4.65
N PHE A 247 11.84 -12.65 4.35
CA PHE A 247 10.62 -11.86 4.43
C PHE A 247 10.20 -11.45 3.03
N MET A 248 8.89 -11.50 2.76
CA MET A 248 8.32 -11.08 1.49
C MET A 248 6.98 -10.40 1.77
N ALA A 249 6.89 -9.10 1.48
CA ALA A 249 5.68 -8.32 1.67
C ALA A 249 5.05 -7.95 0.33
N ASN A 250 3.79 -8.35 0.12
CA ASN A 250 2.99 -7.97 -1.06
C ASN A 250 3.72 -8.18 -2.40
N LEU A 251 4.46 -9.28 -2.59
CA LEU A 251 5.17 -9.55 -3.86
C LEU A 251 4.51 -10.66 -4.71
N ILE A 252 4.10 -11.77 -4.09
CA ILE A 252 3.66 -13.00 -4.81
C ILE A 252 2.47 -12.79 -5.77
N HIS A 253 1.75 -11.67 -5.65
CA HIS A 253 0.63 -11.32 -6.53
C HIS A 253 1.10 -10.79 -7.89
N HIS A 254 2.41 -10.63 -8.11
CA HIS A 254 2.99 -10.32 -9.42
C HIS A 254 3.27 -11.58 -10.25
N PHE A 255 3.25 -12.77 -9.64
CA PHE A 255 3.65 -14.02 -10.27
C PHE A 255 2.46 -14.98 -10.40
N ASP A 256 2.51 -15.83 -11.44
CA ASP A 256 1.59 -16.96 -11.57
C ASP A 256 1.91 -18.07 -10.55
N GLU A 257 1.04 -19.09 -10.47
CA GLU A 257 1.19 -20.17 -9.50
C GLU A 257 2.51 -20.95 -9.71
N LYS A 258 2.83 -21.26 -10.97
CA LYS A 258 4.01 -22.06 -11.30
C LYS A 258 5.29 -21.35 -10.85
N THR A 259 5.40 -20.06 -11.18
CA THR A 259 6.52 -19.20 -10.81
C THR A 259 6.62 -19.08 -9.28
N ASN A 260 5.49 -18.95 -8.58
CA ASN A 260 5.50 -18.93 -7.11
C ASN A 260 5.99 -20.26 -6.52
N ILE A 261 5.59 -21.42 -7.06
CA ILE A 261 6.08 -22.72 -6.57
C ILE A 261 7.61 -22.81 -6.71
N GLU A 262 8.15 -22.45 -7.88
CA GLU A 262 9.60 -22.46 -8.15
C GLU A 262 10.34 -21.46 -7.24
N LEU A 263 9.78 -20.26 -7.04
CA LEU A 263 10.33 -19.26 -6.12
C LEU A 263 10.44 -19.81 -4.69
N PHE A 264 9.37 -20.43 -4.16
CA PHE A 264 9.38 -20.94 -2.78
C PHE A 264 10.42 -22.05 -2.57
N GLN A 265 10.70 -22.86 -3.58
CA GLN A 265 11.79 -23.85 -3.54
C GLN A 265 13.15 -23.18 -3.39
N ARG A 266 13.44 -22.16 -4.21
CA ARG A 266 14.68 -21.38 -4.12
C ARG A 266 14.85 -20.70 -2.76
N LEU A 267 13.76 -20.13 -2.22
CA LEU A 267 13.77 -19.51 -0.89
C LEU A 267 14.01 -20.54 0.22
N ALA A 268 13.43 -21.73 0.12
CA ALA A 268 13.67 -22.81 1.07
C ALA A 268 15.14 -23.27 1.06
N GLU A 269 15.79 -23.33 -0.10
CA GLU A 269 17.22 -23.65 -0.22
C GLU A 269 18.11 -22.59 0.44
N ALA A 270 17.78 -21.31 0.24
CA ALA A 270 18.53 -20.18 0.81
C ALA A 270 18.34 -20.02 2.33
N LEU A 271 17.26 -20.53 2.89
CA LEU A 271 16.95 -20.46 4.32
C LEU A 271 17.81 -21.46 5.11
N ARG A 272 18.28 -21.09 6.31
CA ARG A 272 18.99 -22.00 7.22
C ARG A 272 18.03 -22.97 7.91
N PRO A 273 18.47 -24.17 8.34
CA PRO A 273 17.69 -24.99 9.27
C PRO A 273 17.27 -24.18 10.50
N GLY A 274 16.02 -24.28 10.91
CA GLY A 274 15.40 -23.44 11.95
C GLY A 274 15.03 -22.02 11.51
N GLY A 275 15.41 -21.60 10.30
CA GLY A 275 15.06 -20.31 9.73
C GLY A 275 13.58 -20.20 9.36
N HIS A 276 13.08 -18.97 9.22
CA HIS A 276 11.68 -18.70 8.90
C HIS A 276 11.53 -18.07 7.51
N LEU A 277 10.53 -18.54 6.75
CA LEU A 277 10.00 -17.86 5.56
C LEU A 277 8.66 -17.21 5.93
N VAL A 278 8.58 -15.89 5.84
CA VAL A 278 7.40 -15.09 6.20
C VAL A 278 6.88 -14.37 4.96
N VAL A 279 5.64 -14.68 4.59
CA VAL A 279 4.93 -14.02 3.49
C VAL A 279 3.85 -13.14 4.08
N GLN A 280 4.06 -11.82 4.06
CA GLN A 280 3.07 -10.83 4.46
C GLN A 280 2.26 -10.41 3.24
N LYS A 281 0.93 -10.46 3.34
CA LYS A 281 0.06 -9.97 2.27
C LYS A 281 -1.24 -9.41 2.79
N THR A 282 -1.82 -8.52 2.00
CA THR A 282 -3.26 -8.30 2.04
C THR A 282 -3.95 -9.46 1.29
N ILE A 283 -4.85 -10.16 1.98
CA ILE A 283 -5.76 -11.12 1.37
C ILE A 283 -7.05 -10.40 1.05
N PHE A 284 -7.40 -10.36 -0.22
CA PHE A 284 -8.79 -10.12 -0.58
C PHE A 284 -9.51 -11.45 -0.39
N PRO A 285 -10.52 -11.56 0.48
CA PRO A 285 -11.25 -12.80 0.64
C PRO A 285 -11.80 -13.28 -0.70
N SER A 286 -12.10 -14.57 -0.80
CA SER A 286 -12.75 -15.15 -1.99
C SER A 286 -14.07 -14.41 -2.29
N LYS A 287 -14.65 -14.68 -3.48
CA LYS A 287 -15.82 -14.03 -4.13
C LYS A 287 -17.04 -13.66 -3.24
N HIS A 288 -17.07 -14.02 -1.96
CA HIS A 288 -18.19 -13.80 -1.05
C HIS A 288 -17.95 -12.84 0.12
N ASP A 289 -16.73 -12.37 0.42
CA ASP A 289 -16.52 -11.53 1.62
C ASP A 289 -15.82 -10.19 1.37
N GLY A 290 -16.63 -9.15 1.10
CA GLY A 290 -16.25 -7.75 1.31
C GLY A 290 -15.92 -6.95 0.04
N GLN A 291 -16.72 -5.90 -0.20
CA GLN A 291 -16.64 -5.03 -1.39
C GLN A 291 -15.23 -4.45 -1.66
N LEU A 292 -14.53 -3.94 -0.63
CA LEU A 292 -13.19 -3.36 -0.80
C LEU A 292 -12.18 -4.38 -1.32
N GLY A 293 -12.28 -5.64 -0.89
CA GLY A 293 -11.36 -6.67 -1.34
C GLY A 293 -11.57 -7.02 -2.81
N THR A 294 -12.83 -7.16 -3.22
CA THR A 294 -13.16 -7.44 -4.63
C THR A 294 -12.73 -6.31 -5.56
N LEU A 295 -12.94 -5.06 -5.16
CA LEU A 295 -12.48 -3.89 -5.94
C LEU A 295 -10.96 -3.82 -6.00
N GLY A 296 -10.28 -4.10 -4.88
CA GLY A 296 -8.82 -4.21 -4.84
C GLY A 296 -8.31 -5.30 -5.78
N ASN A 297 -8.93 -6.48 -5.78
CA ASN A 297 -8.55 -7.57 -6.67
C ASN A 297 -8.68 -7.18 -8.15
N LEU A 298 -9.76 -6.50 -8.55
CA LEU A 298 -9.90 -5.99 -9.92
C LEU A 298 -8.77 -5.03 -10.27
N PHE A 299 -8.44 -4.11 -9.37
CA PHE A 299 -7.35 -3.15 -9.57
C PHE A 299 -6.00 -3.86 -9.73
N PHE A 300 -5.68 -4.85 -8.89
CA PHE A 300 -4.42 -5.59 -8.99
C PHE A 300 -4.34 -6.45 -10.24
N SER A 301 -5.43 -7.12 -10.65
CA SER A 301 -5.46 -7.89 -11.91
C SER A 301 -5.29 -7.01 -13.15
N LEU A 302 -5.74 -5.75 -13.09
CA LEU A 302 -5.47 -4.76 -14.13
C LEU A 302 -3.98 -4.35 -14.15
N THR A 303 -3.39 -4.06 -12.99
CA THR A 303 -2.03 -3.48 -12.92
C THR A 303 -0.90 -4.50 -13.00
N SER A 304 -1.17 -5.74 -12.63
CA SER A 304 -0.19 -6.82 -12.40
C SER A 304 -0.68 -8.15 -12.98
N ALA A 305 0.26 -9.03 -13.36
CA ALA A 305 -0.07 -10.29 -14.03
C ALA A 305 -0.49 -11.45 -13.12
N GLY A 306 -0.34 -11.32 -11.80
CA GLY A 306 -0.65 -12.41 -10.88
C GLY A 306 -2.05 -12.34 -10.28
N SER A 307 -2.34 -13.35 -9.46
CA SER A 307 -3.61 -13.51 -8.76
C SER A 307 -3.49 -13.11 -7.29
N ASN A 308 -4.63 -12.95 -6.64
CA ASN A 308 -4.68 -12.83 -5.19
C ASN A 308 -4.74 -14.23 -4.54
N TRP A 309 -3.63 -14.66 -3.96
CA TRP A 309 -3.45 -16.00 -3.37
C TRP A 309 -3.91 -16.08 -1.91
N SER A 310 -4.59 -17.14 -1.52
CA SER A 310 -4.99 -17.42 -0.13
C SER A 310 -3.81 -17.87 0.74
N PHE A 311 -3.93 -17.74 2.08
CA PHE A 311 -2.93 -18.31 2.99
C PHE A 311 -2.78 -19.83 2.84
N SER A 312 -3.87 -20.53 2.50
CA SER A 312 -3.82 -21.98 2.23
C SER A 312 -2.97 -22.33 1.01
N GLU A 313 -3.09 -21.58 -0.09
CA GLU A 313 -2.26 -21.81 -1.28
C GLU A 313 -0.78 -21.55 -0.98
N ILE A 314 -0.50 -20.46 -0.26
CA ILE A 314 0.88 -20.12 0.16
C ILE A 314 1.45 -21.20 1.07
N ALA A 315 0.68 -21.70 2.03
CA ALA A 315 1.10 -22.78 2.91
C ALA A 315 1.39 -24.07 2.13
N GLN A 316 0.60 -24.38 1.10
CA GLN A 316 0.85 -25.53 0.23
C GLN A 316 2.16 -25.38 -0.55
N TRP A 317 2.49 -24.18 -1.04
CA TRP A 317 3.76 -23.94 -1.72
C TRP A 317 4.95 -24.03 -0.76
N GLN A 318 4.82 -23.50 0.46
CA GLN A 318 5.80 -23.68 1.53
C GLN A 318 6.04 -25.17 1.82
N GLN A 319 4.97 -25.96 1.92
CA GLN A 319 5.05 -27.40 2.14
C GLN A 319 5.72 -28.13 0.98
N LYS A 320 5.36 -27.81 -0.28
CA LYS A 320 5.98 -28.36 -1.49
C LYS A 320 7.48 -28.05 -1.58
N ALA A 321 7.90 -26.92 -0.99
CA ALA A 321 9.31 -26.54 -0.87
C ALA A 321 10.04 -27.21 0.32
N GLY A 322 9.40 -28.13 1.04
CA GLY A 322 10.00 -28.85 2.16
C GLY A 322 10.03 -28.07 3.48
N LEU A 323 9.31 -26.95 3.56
CA LEU A 323 9.15 -26.19 4.80
C LEU A 323 7.94 -26.72 5.60
N VAL A 324 7.87 -26.35 6.89
CA VAL A 324 6.75 -26.67 7.79
C VAL A 324 5.91 -25.41 7.99
N PRO A 325 4.75 -25.26 7.32
CA PRO A 325 3.88 -24.11 7.49
C PRO A 325 3.26 -24.09 8.89
N ARG A 326 3.14 -22.90 9.45
CA ARG A 326 2.39 -22.62 10.68
C ARG A 326 1.01 -22.08 10.34
N LYS A 327 0.15 -22.00 11.36
CA LYS A 327 -1.14 -21.32 11.24
C LYS A 327 -0.91 -19.85 10.82
N PRO A 328 -1.69 -19.32 9.85
CA PRO A 328 -1.56 -17.92 9.45
C PRO A 328 -1.83 -16.99 10.63
N ILE A 329 -1.11 -15.86 10.63
CA ILE A 329 -1.25 -14.78 11.60
C ILE A 329 -2.06 -13.68 10.94
N GLU A 330 -3.32 -13.54 11.34
CA GLU A 330 -4.19 -12.47 10.85
C GLU A 330 -4.02 -11.20 11.68
N PHE A 331 -3.95 -10.07 10.99
CA PHE A 331 -3.80 -8.77 11.60
C PHE A 331 -5.14 -8.25 12.12
N ARG A 332 -5.11 -7.58 13.27
CA ARG A 332 -6.28 -7.03 13.95
C ARG A 332 -6.51 -5.57 13.61
N ARG A 333 -5.45 -4.77 13.47
CA ARG A 333 -5.55 -3.33 13.19
C ARG A 333 -5.68 -3.06 11.69
N THR A 334 -5.14 -3.94 10.86
CA THR A 334 -5.34 -3.94 9.40
C THR A 334 -6.09 -5.20 8.96
N PRO A 335 -7.43 -5.22 9.08
CA PRO A 335 -8.23 -6.37 8.67
C PRO A 335 -7.96 -6.76 7.21
N ALA A 336 -8.08 -8.06 6.91
CA ALA A 336 -7.77 -8.64 5.61
C ALA A 336 -6.27 -8.58 5.24
N THR A 337 -5.38 -8.29 6.19
CA THR A 337 -3.93 -8.46 6.04
C THR A 337 -3.43 -9.49 7.04
N GLY A 338 -2.33 -10.16 6.72
CA GLY A 338 -1.69 -11.09 7.65
C GLY A 338 -0.44 -11.71 7.08
N GLN A 339 0.04 -12.75 7.75
CA GLN A 339 1.27 -13.44 7.43
C GLN A 339 1.09 -14.96 7.40
N GLN A 340 1.59 -15.58 6.34
CA GLN A 340 1.78 -17.01 6.28
C GLN A 340 3.26 -17.33 6.51
N VAL A 341 3.52 -18.16 7.53
CA VAL A 341 4.86 -18.44 8.03
C VAL A 341 5.18 -19.91 7.87
N ALA A 342 6.39 -20.23 7.43
CA ALA A 342 6.92 -21.59 7.50
C ALA A 342 8.33 -21.63 8.08
N VAL A 343 8.70 -22.78 8.63
CA VAL A 343 10.02 -23.03 9.23
C VAL A 343 10.75 -24.06 8.39
N LYS A 344 12.05 -23.89 8.18
CA LYS A 344 12.89 -24.94 7.61
C LYS A 344 13.26 -25.95 8.71
N PRO A 345 12.96 -27.24 8.54
CA PRO A 345 13.26 -28.27 9.55
C PRO A 345 14.76 -28.44 9.80
#